data_AF-A0A3E0P2B4-F1
#
_entry.id   AF-A0A3E0P2B4-F1
#
_cell.length_a   1.000
_cell.length_b   1.000
_cell.length_c   1.000
_cell.angle_alpha   90.00
_cell.angle_beta   90.00
_cell.angle_gamma   90.00
#
_symmetry.space_group_name_H-M   'P 1'
#
loop_
_entity.id
_entity.type
_entity.pdbx_description
1 polymer ?
#
loop_
_entity_poly.entity_id
_entity_poly.type
_entity_poly.pdbx_seq_one_letter_code
_entity_poly.pdbx_strand_id
1 'polypeptide(L)' 'MRVVIAEDHYLVREGTRQLLETNGVDVVAAVENAESLLEVVDRLEPD' A
#
# COMPACT_ATOMS: atom_id res chain seq x y z
N MET A 1 -6.37 4.32 10.17
CA MET A 1 -6.22 4.79 8.79
C MET A 1 -5.65 3.63 8.00
N ARG A 2 -6.47 3.07 7.12
CA ARG A 2 -6.16 1.96 6.22
C ARG A 2 -5.66 2.55 4.92
N VAL A 3 -4.48 2.15 4.47
CA VAL A 3 -3.86 2.70 3.26
C VAL A 3 -3.46 1.60 2.30
N VAL A 4 -3.50 1.91 1.00
CA VAL A 4 -2.88 1.12 -0.05
C VAL A 4 -1.70 1.90 -0.57
N ILE A 5 -0.55 1.25 -0.74
CA ILE A 5 0.65 1.87 -1.31
C ILE A 5 0.91 1.33 -2.72
N ALA A 6 1.36 2.20 -3.62
CA ALA A 6 1.82 1.83 -4.95
C ALA A 6 3.27 2.28 -5.13
N GLU A 7 4.15 1.33 -5.44
CA GLU A 7 5.59 1.56 -5.57
C GLU A 7 6.19 0.49 -6.49
N ASP A 8 6.87 0.90 -7.55
CA ASP A 8 7.38 0.00 -8.61
C ASP A 8 8.67 -0.70 -8.18
N HIS A 9 9.45 -0.14 -7.25
CA HIS A 9 10.65 -0.75 -6.72
C HIS A 9 10.36 -1.58 -5.46
N TYR A 10 10.57 -2.90 -5.55
CA TYR A 10 10.29 -3.84 -4.46
C TYR A 10 10.87 -3.41 -3.10
N LEU A 11 12.14 -3.00 -3.04
CA LEU A 11 12.79 -2.62 -1.79
C LEU A 11 12.20 -1.34 -1.19
N VAL A 12 11.82 -0.38 -2.03
CA VAL A 12 11.17 0.86 -1.59
C VAL A 12 9.77 0.56 -1.07
N ARG A 13 9.03 -0.32 -1.76
CA ARG A 13 7.67 -0.72 -1.38
C ARG A 13 7.64 -1.36 0.00
N GLU A 14 8.54 -2.31 0.22
CA GLU A 14 8.65 -3.01 1.49
C GLU A 14 9.17 -2.11 2.61
N GLY A 15 10.13 -1.23 2.31
CA GLY A 15 10.63 -0.24 3.28
C GLY A 15 9.55 0.74 3.72
N THR A 16 8.79 1.29 2.78
CA THR A 16 7.66 2.20 3.05
C THR A 16 6.56 1.49 3.84
N ARG A 17 6.22 0.25 3.48
CA ARG A 17 5.26 -0.56 4.23
C ARG A 17 5.67 -0.71 5.69
N GLN A 18 6.89 -1.19 5.95
CA GLN A 18 7.38 -1.40 7.31
C GLN A 18 7.42 -0.11 8.12
N LEU A 19 7.81 1.01 7.50
CA LEU A 19 7.82 2.31 8.15
C LEU A 19 6.41 2.73 8.57
N LEU A 20 5.43 2.60 7.68
CA LEU A 20 4.03 2.94 7.97
C LEU A 20 3.43 2.05 9.06
N GLU A 21 3.61 0.73 8.96
CA GLU A 21 3.11 -0.25 9.95
C GLU A 21 3.73 0.00 11.34
N THR A 22 5.03 0.29 11.40
CA THR A 22 5.73 0.63 12.66
C THR A 22 5.20 1.92 13.30
N ASN A 23 4.66 2.84 12.49
CA ASN A 23 4.06 4.10 12.96
C ASN A 23 2.54 3.99 13.18
N GLY A 24 1.97 2.77 13.18
CA GLY A 24 0.56 2.53 13.50
C GLY A 24 -0.42 2.75 12.34
N VAL A 25 0.07 2.79 11.10
CA VAL A 25 -0.76 2.83 9.90
C VAL A 25 -1.02 1.40 9.41
N ASP A 26 -2.26 1.08 9.06
CA ASP A 26 -2.64 -0.25 8.56
C ASP A 26 -2.48 -0.29 7.04
N VAL A 27 -1.40 -0.91 6.56
CA VAL A 27 -1.13 -1.09 5.13
C VAL A 27 -1.88 -2.32 4.64
N VAL A 28 -3.08 -2.11 4.09
CA VAL A 28 -3.97 -3.21 3.69
C VAL A 28 -3.59 -3.85 2.35
N ALA A 29 -2.76 -3.17 1.55
CA ALA A 29 -2.14 -3.72 0.35
C ALA A 29 -0.94 -2.87 -0.13
N ALA A 30 -0.02 -3.52 -0.83
CA ALA A 30 1.13 -2.89 -1.48
C ALA A 30 1.27 -3.45 -2.90
N VAL A 31 1.16 -2.58 -3.91
CA VAL A 31 1.13 -2.96 -5.34
C VAL A 31 2.26 -2.29 -6.12
N GLU A 32 2.54 -2.79 -7.31
CA GLU A 32 3.67 -2.33 -8.14
C GLU A 32 3.29 -1.37 -9.28
N ASN A 33 1.99 -1.15 -9.52
CA ASN A 33 1.52 -0.34 -10.63
C ASN A 33 0.14 0.28 -10.35
N ALA A 34 -0.26 1.22 -11.22
CA ALA A 34 -1.49 1.98 -11.09
C ALA A 34 -2.76 1.14 -11.34
N GLU A 35 -2.73 0.17 -12.26
CA GLU A 35 -3.88 -0.68 -12.56
C GLU A 35 -4.27 -1.52 -11.35
N SER A 36 -3.29 -2.21 -10.75
CA SER A 36 -3.49 -2.96 -9.51
C SER A 36 -3.89 -2.05 -8.34
N LEU A 37 -3.44 -0.80 -8.29
CA LEU A 37 -3.85 0.15 -7.26
C LEU A 37 -5.35 0.43 -7.34
N LEU A 38 -5.87 0.73 -8.53
CA LEU A 38 -7.29 1.02 -8.73
C LEU A 38 -8.15 -0.20 -8.36
N GLU A 39 -7.79 -1.39 -8.84
CA GLU A 39 -8.50 -2.63 -8.50
C GLU A 39 -8.56 -2.90 -6.98
N VAL A 40 -7.44 -2.65 -6.29
CA VAL A 40 -7.31 -2.90 -4.86
C VAL A 40 -8.05 -1.86 -4.04
N VAL A 41 -7.99 -0.58 -4.43
CA VAL A 41 -8.74 0.50 -3.77
C VAL A 41 -10.24 0.25 -3.89
N ASP A 42 -10.72 -0.08 -5.09
CA ASP A 42 -12.14 -0.39 -5.33
C ASP A 42 -12.62 -1.59 -4.50
N ARG A 43 -11.76 -2.60 -4.31
CA ARG A 43 -12.10 -3.80 -3.54
C ARG A 43 -11.99 -3.63 -2.04
N LEU A 44 -11.00 -2.88 -1.56
CA LEU A 44 -10.67 -2.79 -0.13
C LEU A 44 -11.24 -1.55 0.55
N GLU A 45 -11.67 -0.55 -0.22
CA GLU A 45 -12.24 0.72 0.27
C GLU A 45 -11.42 1.29 1.45
N PRO A 46 -10.13 1.64 1.23
CA PRO A 46 -9.27 2.24 2.26
C PRO A 46 -9.76 3.66 2.65
N ASP A 47 -9.21 4.18 3.77
CA ASP A 47 -9.61 5.48 4.34
C ASP A 47 -9.12 6.69 3.52
#